data_AF-A0A969EM58-F1
#
_entry.id   AF-A0A969EM58-F1
#
_cell.length_a   1.000
_cell.length_b   1.000
_cell.length_c   1.000
_cell.angle_alpha   90.00
_cell.angle_beta   90.00
_cell.angle_gamma   90.00
#
_symmetry.space_group_name_H-M   'P 1'
#
loop_
_entity.id
_entity.type
_entity.pdbx_description
1 polymer ?
#
loop_
_entity_poly.entity_id
_entity_poly.type
_entity_poly.pdbx_seq_one_letter_code
_entity_poly.pdbx_strand_id
1 'polypeptide(L)'
;MFNRIVKQAHHNGEPGVLFLDAANRSNPVPQLYQLEATNPCGEQWLGPYENCCLGSINLAQHFGPDGTVDWEKLRESTEISTRFLDDVVQANAYVPAVSQLRDAAYNARRIGLGIMGLADLMYHAGVRYGSEEGQEFSAQVMEFVRYHAMLTSIELARVRGPFLAIEGSIYDPKALKWEPPQPLATYERDYTRPSVDWDQVVDGIKSFGIRNAAQTTVAPTGTIATAAGCEGYGCEPVFA
;
A
#
# COMPACT_ATOMS: atom_id res chain seq x y z
N MET A 1 32.47 2.06 -6.17
CA MET A 1 31.12 2.19 -6.74
C MET A 1 30.25 3.15 -5.93
N PHE A 2 30.03 2.89 -4.64
CA PHE A 2 29.17 3.71 -3.76
C PHE A 2 29.42 5.24 -3.81
N ASN A 3 30.67 5.69 -3.71
CA ASN A 3 30.98 7.14 -3.82
C ASN A 3 30.53 7.78 -5.15
N ARG A 4 30.46 7.01 -6.24
CA ARG A 4 29.94 7.51 -7.52
C ARG A 4 28.42 7.67 -7.48
N ILE A 5 27.71 6.74 -6.85
CA ILE A 5 26.26 6.82 -6.64
C ILE A 5 25.93 8.09 -5.86
N VAL A 6 26.57 8.28 -4.70
CA VAL A 6 26.38 9.48 -3.85
C VAL A 6 26.68 10.76 -4.63
N LYS A 7 27.81 10.81 -5.37
CA LYS A 7 28.20 11.99 -6.15
C LYS A 7 27.19 12.33 -7.24
N GLN A 8 26.65 11.33 -7.95
CA GLN A 8 25.67 11.57 -9.02
C GLN A 8 24.30 11.94 -8.43
N ALA A 9 23.84 11.25 -7.39
CA ALA A 9 22.57 11.55 -6.73
C ALA A 9 22.54 13.01 -6.22
N HIS A 10 23.65 13.50 -5.66
CA HIS A 10 23.77 14.91 -5.29
C HIS A 10 23.81 15.85 -6.52
N HIS A 11 24.43 15.43 -7.62
CA HIS A 11 24.60 16.28 -8.80
C HIS A 11 23.29 16.50 -9.58
N ASN A 12 22.46 15.47 -9.72
CA ASN A 12 21.29 15.50 -10.59
C ASN A 12 20.04 14.80 -10.04
N GLY A 13 20.05 14.37 -8.77
CA GLY A 13 18.94 13.64 -8.15
C GLY A 13 18.92 12.13 -8.45
N GLU A 14 19.86 11.61 -9.25
CA GLU A 14 19.85 10.23 -9.75
C GLU A 14 21.23 9.53 -9.62
N PRO A 15 21.29 8.19 -9.52
CA PRO A 15 20.16 7.27 -9.53
C PRO A 15 19.49 7.15 -8.16
N GLY A 16 18.18 6.89 -8.16
CA GLY A 16 17.48 6.30 -7.01
C GLY A 16 18.13 5.01 -6.51
N VAL A 17 17.87 4.64 -5.25
CA VAL A 17 18.44 3.43 -4.62
C VAL A 17 17.32 2.46 -4.28
N LEU A 18 17.42 1.24 -4.82
CA LEU A 18 16.48 0.15 -4.59
C LEU A 18 17.21 -1.05 -3.98
N PHE A 19 16.55 -1.77 -3.07
CA PHE A 19 17.12 -2.92 -2.37
C PHE A 19 16.39 -4.21 -2.79
N LEU A 20 16.92 -4.89 -3.82
CA LEU A 20 16.31 -6.09 -4.41
C LEU A 20 16.10 -7.22 -3.40
N ASP A 21 17.08 -7.45 -2.52
CA ASP A 21 16.96 -8.48 -1.49
C ASP A 21 15.84 -8.17 -0.50
N ALA A 22 15.63 -6.88 -0.19
CA ALA A 22 14.54 -6.46 0.69
C ALA A 22 13.18 -6.66 0.02
N ALA A 23 13.07 -6.30 -1.26
CA ALA A 23 11.85 -6.51 -2.04
C ALA A 23 11.48 -7.98 -2.18
N ASN A 24 12.46 -8.85 -2.45
CA ASN A 24 12.21 -10.27 -2.68
C ASN A 24 11.89 -11.06 -1.41
N ARG A 25 12.33 -10.61 -0.22
CA ARG A 25 11.94 -11.22 1.06
C ARG A 25 10.42 -11.22 1.28
N SER A 26 9.72 -10.22 0.75
CA SER A 26 8.27 -10.06 0.86
C SER A 26 7.55 -10.09 -0.50
N ASN A 27 8.20 -10.64 -1.55
CA ASN A 27 7.54 -10.82 -2.84
C ASN A 27 6.29 -11.69 -2.63
N PRO A 28 5.08 -11.21 -2.99
CA PRO A 28 3.87 -11.96 -2.72
C PRO A 28 3.70 -13.20 -3.60
N VAL A 29 4.35 -13.24 -4.77
CA VAL A 29 4.23 -14.32 -5.76
C VAL A 29 5.62 -14.82 -6.19
N PRO A 30 6.46 -15.32 -5.26
CA PRO A 30 7.84 -15.72 -5.54
C PRO A 30 7.94 -16.92 -6.50
N GLN A 31 6.85 -17.68 -6.64
CA GLN A 31 6.72 -18.79 -7.57
C GLN A 31 6.58 -18.36 -9.04
N LEU A 32 6.17 -17.10 -9.30
CA LEU A 32 6.03 -16.58 -10.66
C LEU A 32 7.34 -15.99 -11.18
N TYR A 33 8.03 -15.20 -10.35
CA TYR A 33 9.26 -14.48 -10.74
C TYR A 33 9.98 -13.91 -9.50
N GLN A 34 11.23 -13.50 -9.70
CA GLN A 34 11.93 -12.59 -8.79
C GLN A 34 11.65 -11.15 -9.21
N LEU A 35 11.56 -10.24 -8.23
CA LEU A 35 11.42 -8.81 -8.46
C LEU A 35 12.79 -8.23 -8.84
N GLU A 36 12.90 -7.65 -10.03
CA GLU A 36 14.15 -7.13 -10.58
C GLU A 36 14.18 -5.60 -10.71
N ALA A 37 13.00 -4.97 -10.75
CA ALA A 37 12.85 -3.54 -10.92
C ALA A 37 11.51 -3.05 -10.35
N THR A 38 11.37 -1.73 -10.27
CA THR A 38 10.12 -1.04 -9.98
C THR A 38 9.52 -0.42 -11.24
N ASN A 39 8.33 0.13 -11.11
CA ASN A 39 7.78 1.11 -12.05
C ASN A 39 8.58 2.45 -12.03
N PRO A 40 8.28 3.41 -12.92
CA PRO A 40 9.05 4.65 -13.06
C PRO A 40 9.14 5.54 -11.81
N CYS A 41 8.18 5.42 -10.88
CA CYS A 41 8.12 6.25 -9.67
C CYS A 41 8.74 5.56 -8.44
N GLY A 42 9.22 4.31 -8.57
CA GLY A 42 9.99 3.62 -7.52
C GLY A 42 9.16 2.98 -6.41
N GLU A 43 7.84 3.13 -6.43
CA GLU A 43 6.94 2.73 -5.35
C GLU A 43 6.43 1.29 -5.48
N GLN A 44 6.23 0.80 -6.71
CA GLN A 44 5.73 -0.55 -6.97
C GLN A 44 6.80 -1.44 -7.58
N TRP A 45 7.12 -2.51 -6.85
CA TRP A 45 7.83 -3.66 -7.40
C TRP A 45 6.89 -4.47 -8.28
N LEU A 46 7.27 -4.64 -9.54
CA LEU A 46 6.43 -5.29 -10.55
C LEU A 46 7.21 -6.40 -11.25
N GLY A 47 6.53 -7.53 -11.46
CA GLY A 47 6.98 -8.54 -12.39
C GLY A 47 6.76 -8.13 -13.85
N PRO A 48 7.24 -8.94 -14.81
CA PRO A 48 7.04 -8.69 -16.23
C PRO A 48 5.56 -8.50 -16.57
N TYR A 49 5.25 -7.45 -17.34
CA TYR A 49 3.91 -7.11 -17.83
C TYR A 49 2.87 -6.76 -16.75
N GLU A 50 3.26 -6.58 -15.49
CA GLU A 50 2.32 -6.13 -14.47
C GLU A 50 2.00 -4.63 -14.58
N ASN A 51 0.80 -4.27 -14.15
CA ASN A 51 0.28 -2.90 -14.22
C ASN A 51 0.22 -2.24 -12.84
N CYS A 52 0.37 -0.92 -12.81
CA CYS A 52 0.10 -0.11 -11.62
C CYS A 52 -1.39 0.24 -11.58
N CYS A 53 -2.18 -0.39 -10.71
CA CYS A 53 -3.56 0.02 -10.43
C CYS A 53 -3.58 0.83 -9.12
N LEU A 54 -3.53 2.16 -9.24
CA LEU A 54 -3.24 3.05 -8.12
C LEU A 54 -4.46 3.88 -7.68
N GLY A 55 -4.53 4.16 -6.38
CA GLY A 55 -5.45 5.12 -5.78
C GLY A 55 -4.86 5.65 -4.47
N SER A 56 -5.31 6.81 -3.99
CA SER A 56 -4.81 7.39 -2.74
C SER A 56 -5.94 7.92 -1.88
N ILE A 57 -5.92 7.58 -0.59
CA ILE A 57 -6.85 8.10 0.40
C ILE A 57 -6.40 9.52 0.77
N ASN A 58 -7.32 10.49 0.70
CA ASN A 58 -7.08 11.84 1.17
C ASN A 58 -7.24 11.92 2.70
N LEU A 59 -6.13 11.84 3.46
CA LEU A 59 -6.15 11.89 4.92
C LEU A 59 -6.65 13.24 5.47
N ALA A 60 -6.61 14.32 4.68
CA ALA A 60 -7.18 15.61 5.08
C ALA A 60 -8.71 15.58 5.22
N GLN A 61 -9.37 14.52 4.71
CA GLN A 61 -10.80 14.31 4.86
C GLN A 61 -11.16 13.44 6.08
N HIS A 62 -10.18 13.04 6.89
CA HIS A 62 -10.34 12.13 8.04
C HIS A 62 -9.99 12.81 9.37
N PHE A 63 -10.25 14.10 9.47
CA PHE A 63 -10.08 14.87 10.70
C PHE A 63 -11.22 14.56 11.67
N GLY A 64 -10.88 14.06 12.86
CA GLY A 64 -11.79 13.90 13.98
C GLY A 64 -11.90 15.16 14.84
N PRO A 65 -12.84 15.21 15.79
CA PRO A 65 -12.97 16.33 16.73
C PRO A 65 -11.71 16.50 17.59
N ASP A 66 -11.45 17.72 18.07
CA ASP A 66 -10.40 18.02 19.04
C ASP A 66 -8.98 17.53 18.67
N GLY A 67 -8.65 17.55 17.36
CA GLY A 67 -7.36 17.09 16.87
C GLY A 67 -7.20 15.55 16.84
N THR A 68 -8.29 14.80 16.85
CA THR A 68 -8.25 13.34 16.68
C THR A 68 -8.35 12.92 15.21
N VAL A 69 -8.24 11.62 14.94
CA VAL A 69 -8.46 11.03 13.61
C VAL A 69 -9.87 10.43 13.56
N ASP A 70 -10.58 10.67 12.46
CA ASP A 70 -11.83 9.97 12.15
C ASP A 70 -11.51 8.58 11.59
N TRP A 71 -11.20 7.65 12.50
CA TRP A 71 -10.81 6.28 12.18
C TRP A 71 -11.91 5.50 11.46
N GLU A 72 -13.17 5.77 11.78
CA GLU A 72 -14.30 5.07 11.14
C GLU A 72 -14.46 5.49 9.69
N LYS A 73 -14.38 6.80 9.40
CA LYS A 73 -14.38 7.28 8.01
C LYS A 73 -13.15 6.82 7.25
N LEU A 74 -11.99 6.68 7.90
CA LEU A 74 -10.76 6.15 7.30
C LEU A 74 -10.95 4.67 6.93
N ARG A 75 -11.59 3.88 7.79
CA ARG A 75 -11.98 2.50 7.52
C ARG A 75 -12.88 2.43 6.28
N GLU A 76 -13.98 3.16 6.28
CA GLU A 76 -14.93 3.18 5.15
C GLU A 76 -14.25 3.56 3.83
N SER A 77 -13.42 4.60 3.85
CA SER A 77 -12.67 5.05 2.67
C SER A 77 -11.72 3.97 2.17
N THR A 78 -10.98 3.33 3.07
CA THR A 78 -10.06 2.22 2.73
C THR A 78 -10.80 1.05 2.09
N GLU A 79 -11.94 0.65 2.68
CA GLU A 79 -12.76 -0.46 2.21
C GLU A 79 -13.36 -0.18 0.81
N ILE A 80 -13.89 1.02 0.60
CA ILE A 80 -14.44 1.45 -0.69
C ILE A 80 -13.34 1.53 -1.75
N SER A 81 -12.21 2.19 -1.44
CA SER A 81 -11.09 2.33 -2.38
C SER A 81 -10.50 0.98 -2.77
N THR A 82 -10.37 0.04 -1.85
CA THR A 82 -9.87 -1.32 -2.16
C THR A 82 -10.80 -2.04 -3.15
N ARG A 83 -12.12 -1.97 -2.95
CA ARG A 83 -13.11 -2.53 -3.89
C ARG A 83 -13.05 -1.86 -5.25
N PHE A 84 -12.98 -0.53 -5.26
CA PHE A 84 -12.87 0.26 -6.49
C PHE A 84 -11.64 -0.14 -7.30
N LEU A 85 -10.48 -0.29 -6.67
CA LEU A 85 -9.26 -0.72 -7.36
C LEU A 85 -9.36 -2.16 -7.90
N ASP A 86 -9.98 -3.10 -7.17
CA ASP A 86 -10.24 -4.44 -7.70
C ASP A 86 -11.18 -4.41 -8.93
N ASP A 87 -12.19 -3.54 -8.92
CA ASP A 87 -13.09 -3.32 -10.04
C ASP A 87 -12.36 -2.71 -11.25
N VAL A 88 -11.42 -1.78 -11.02
CA VAL A 88 -10.57 -1.21 -12.09
C VAL A 88 -9.75 -2.30 -12.78
N VAL A 89 -9.16 -3.25 -12.05
CA VAL A 89 -8.45 -4.40 -12.66
C VAL A 89 -9.37 -5.19 -13.60
N GLN A 90 -10.66 -5.32 -13.27
CA GLN A 90 -11.62 -6.01 -14.12
C GLN A 90 -12.03 -5.17 -15.35
N ALA A 91 -12.30 -3.88 -15.14
CA ALA A 91 -12.83 -2.97 -16.15
C ALA A 91 -11.76 -2.40 -17.10
N ASN A 92 -10.47 -2.49 -16.75
CA ASN A 92 -9.39 -1.89 -17.51
C ASN A 92 -9.35 -2.39 -18.97
N ALA A 93 -9.18 -1.46 -19.90
CA ALA A 93 -9.04 -1.76 -21.32
C ALA A 93 -7.58 -2.16 -21.63
N TYR A 94 -7.26 -3.43 -21.41
CA TYR A 94 -5.93 -3.96 -21.72
C TYR A 94 -5.62 -3.89 -23.22
N VAL A 95 -4.38 -3.48 -23.54
CA VAL A 95 -3.92 -3.32 -24.93
C VAL A 95 -3.89 -4.70 -25.63
N PRO A 96 -4.71 -4.94 -26.67
CA PRO A 96 -4.83 -6.28 -27.27
C PRO A 96 -3.53 -6.80 -27.89
N ALA A 97 -2.65 -5.90 -28.33
CA ALA A 97 -1.35 -6.25 -28.92
C ALA A 97 -0.35 -6.83 -27.88
N VAL A 98 -0.62 -6.68 -26.58
CA VAL A 98 0.23 -7.19 -25.50
C VAL A 98 -0.65 -7.93 -24.49
N SER A 99 -1.13 -9.12 -24.87
CA SER A 99 -2.07 -9.91 -24.06
C SER A 99 -1.53 -10.25 -22.67
N GLN A 100 -0.20 -10.36 -22.53
CA GLN A 100 0.48 -10.63 -21.27
C GLN A 100 0.11 -9.62 -20.17
N LEU A 101 -0.23 -8.37 -20.53
CA LEU A 101 -0.69 -7.37 -19.55
C LEU A 101 -1.96 -7.82 -18.83
N ARG A 102 -2.92 -8.38 -19.59
CA ARG A 102 -4.17 -8.89 -19.02
C ARG A 102 -3.88 -10.13 -18.17
N ASP A 103 -3.10 -11.06 -18.68
CA ASP A 103 -2.80 -12.30 -17.95
C ASP A 103 -2.08 -12.01 -16.62
N ALA A 104 -1.06 -11.15 -16.65
CA ALA A 104 -0.34 -10.72 -15.45
C ALA A 104 -1.27 -10.01 -14.44
N ALA A 105 -2.13 -9.11 -14.92
CA ALA A 105 -3.09 -8.40 -14.07
C ALA A 105 -4.08 -9.34 -13.39
N TYR A 106 -4.58 -10.38 -14.06
CA TYR A 106 -5.51 -11.34 -13.45
C TYR A 106 -4.80 -12.35 -12.57
N ASN A 107 -3.56 -12.72 -12.92
CA ASN A 107 -2.74 -13.62 -12.13
C ASN A 107 -2.44 -13.07 -10.75
N ALA A 108 -1.99 -11.82 -10.64
CA ALA A 108 -1.61 -11.24 -9.35
C ALA A 108 -2.66 -10.25 -8.78
N ARG A 109 -3.50 -9.64 -9.61
CA ARG A 109 -4.48 -8.60 -9.22
C ARG A 109 -3.88 -7.52 -8.32
N ARG A 110 -2.66 -7.08 -8.63
CA ARG A 110 -1.96 -6.06 -7.84
C ARG A 110 -2.72 -4.74 -7.89
N ILE A 111 -2.97 -4.19 -6.71
CA ILE A 111 -3.46 -2.83 -6.53
C ILE A 111 -2.46 -2.09 -5.62
N GLY A 112 -2.46 -0.77 -5.72
CA GLY A 112 -1.65 0.13 -4.91
C GLY A 112 -2.53 1.20 -4.29
N LEU A 113 -3.11 0.89 -3.14
CA LEU A 113 -3.80 1.87 -2.31
C LEU A 113 -2.77 2.61 -1.45
N GLY A 114 -2.57 3.89 -1.75
CA GLY A 114 -1.72 4.81 -1.02
C GLY A 114 -2.51 5.79 -0.18
N ILE A 115 -1.79 6.79 0.33
CA ILE A 115 -2.32 7.93 1.06
C ILE A 115 -1.78 9.22 0.46
N MET A 116 -2.51 10.31 0.67
CA MET A 116 -2.04 11.68 0.54
C MET A 116 -2.51 12.48 1.75
N GLY A 117 -1.91 13.65 1.97
CA GLY A 117 -2.26 14.54 3.08
C GLY A 117 -1.81 14.03 4.45
N LEU A 118 -0.73 13.24 4.54
CA LEU A 118 -0.21 12.78 5.83
C LEU A 118 0.21 13.96 6.72
N ALA A 119 0.88 14.96 6.16
CA ALA A 119 1.26 16.16 6.88
C ALA A 119 0.05 16.98 7.34
N ASP A 120 -1.00 17.08 6.51
CA ASP A 120 -2.25 17.76 6.88
C ASP A 120 -2.91 17.10 8.10
N LEU A 121 -2.96 15.76 8.13
CA LEU A 121 -3.47 15.00 9.26
C LEU A 121 -2.61 15.17 10.52
N MET A 122 -1.29 15.20 10.36
CA MET A 122 -0.38 15.49 11.48
C MET A 122 -0.59 16.90 12.04
N TYR A 123 -0.80 17.91 11.20
CA TYR A 123 -1.10 19.27 11.66
C TYR A 123 -2.40 19.33 12.45
N HIS A 124 -3.46 18.70 11.92
CA HIS A 124 -4.73 18.59 12.63
C HIS A 124 -4.56 17.92 13.98
N ALA A 125 -3.75 16.85 14.05
CA ALA A 125 -3.50 16.11 15.28
C ALA A 125 -2.45 16.73 16.23
N GLY A 126 -1.86 17.87 15.86
CA GLY A 126 -0.79 18.49 16.64
C GLY A 126 0.50 17.66 16.71
N VAL A 127 0.70 16.72 15.77
CA VAL A 127 1.86 15.82 15.70
C VAL A 127 2.95 16.44 14.83
N ARG A 128 4.17 16.52 15.36
CA ARG A 128 5.31 17.10 14.61
C ARG A 128 5.90 16.09 13.62
N TYR A 129 5.98 16.45 12.34
CA TYR A 129 6.71 15.65 11.36
C TYR A 129 8.17 15.43 11.76
N GLY A 130 8.65 14.19 11.62
CA GLY A 130 10.04 13.81 11.94
C GLY A 130 10.35 13.68 13.43
N SER A 131 9.37 13.75 14.33
CA SER A 131 9.53 13.30 15.71
C SER A 131 9.32 11.78 15.83
N GLU A 132 9.72 11.18 16.96
CA GLU A 132 9.39 9.78 17.28
C GLU A 132 7.87 9.56 17.31
N GLU A 133 7.14 10.52 17.88
CA GLU A 133 5.68 10.55 17.85
C GLU A 133 5.12 10.57 16.41
N GLY A 134 5.70 11.35 15.50
CA GLY A 134 5.28 11.37 14.10
C GLY A 134 5.54 10.06 13.35
N GLN A 135 6.63 9.37 13.69
CA GLN A 135 6.93 8.03 13.15
C GLN A 135 5.90 7.00 13.64
N GLU A 136 5.60 7.02 14.93
CA GLU A 136 4.58 6.17 15.54
C GLU A 136 3.19 6.45 14.92
N PHE A 137 2.78 7.71 14.84
CA PHE A 137 1.52 8.14 14.23
C PHE A 137 1.38 7.62 12.80
N SER A 138 2.41 7.82 11.97
CA SER A 138 2.43 7.33 10.58
C SER A 138 2.31 5.81 10.51
N ALA A 139 2.99 5.10 11.39
CA ALA A 139 2.95 3.64 11.45
C ALA A 139 1.54 3.15 11.79
N GLN A 140 0.87 3.76 12.78
CA GLN A 140 -0.48 3.39 13.17
C GLN A 140 -1.54 3.70 12.12
N VAL A 141 -1.41 4.84 11.41
CA VAL A 141 -2.28 5.18 10.28
C VAL A 141 -2.13 4.15 9.15
N MET A 142 -0.89 3.84 8.75
CA MET A 142 -0.65 2.88 7.68
C MET A 142 -0.97 1.44 8.06
N GLU A 143 -0.78 1.06 9.33
CA GLU A 143 -1.20 -0.25 9.85
C GLU A 143 -2.72 -0.40 9.72
N PHE A 144 -3.48 0.63 10.11
CA PHE A 144 -4.94 0.63 10.02
C PHE A 144 -5.44 0.54 8.57
N VAL A 145 -4.85 1.32 7.66
CA VAL A 145 -5.16 1.26 6.22
C VAL A 145 -4.83 -0.13 5.66
N ARG A 146 -3.66 -0.68 5.98
CA ARG A 146 -3.27 -2.02 5.51
C ARG A 146 -4.22 -3.10 6.04
N TYR A 147 -4.55 -3.04 7.32
CA TYR A 147 -5.46 -3.99 7.97
C TYR A 147 -6.82 -4.06 7.26
N HIS A 148 -7.48 -2.92 7.06
CA HIS A 148 -8.79 -2.87 6.42
C HIS A 148 -8.75 -3.16 4.91
N ALA A 149 -7.66 -2.80 4.22
CA ALA A 149 -7.45 -3.19 2.83
C ALA A 149 -7.32 -4.72 2.69
N MET A 150 -6.59 -5.38 3.60
CA MET A 150 -6.45 -6.84 3.60
C MET A 150 -7.76 -7.55 3.93
N LEU A 151 -8.49 -7.12 4.97
CA LEU A 151 -9.82 -7.67 5.30
C LEU A 151 -10.80 -7.52 4.12
N THR A 152 -10.80 -6.36 3.46
CA THR A 152 -11.60 -6.16 2.25
C THR A 152 -11.19 -7.11 1.12
N SER A 153 -9.89 -7.29 0.90
CA SER A 153 -9.38 -8.19 -0.13
C SER A 153 -9.75 -9.65 0.16
N ILE A 154 -9.79 -10.08 1.42
CA ILE A 154 -10.29 -11.39 1.84
C ILE A 154 -11.79 -11.52 1.58
N GLU A 155 -12.58 -10.51 1.92
CA GLU A 155 -14.02 -10.51 1.67
C GLU A 155 -14.32 -10.56 0.16
N LEU A 156 -13.56 -9.84 -0.65
CA LEU A 156 -13.62 -9.95 -2.11
C LEU A 156 -13.24 -11.35 -2.59
N ALA A 157 -12.25 -12.00 -1.97
CA ALA A 157 -11.89 -13.38 -2.30
C ALA A 157 -13.03 -14.37 -2.00
N ARG A 158 -13.71 -14.17 -0.86
CA ARG A 158 -14.89 -14.97 -0.48
C ARG A 158 -16.00 -14.90 -1.54
N VAL A 159 -16.24 -13.72 -2.11
CA VAL A 159 -17.35 -13.50 -3.06
C VAL A 159 -16.94 -13.73 -4.53
N ARG A 160 -15.70 -13.42 -4.90
CA ARG A 160 -15.22 -13.38 -6.30
C ARG A 160 -14.09 -14.37 -6.61
N GLY A 161 -13.63 -15.11 -5.60
CA GLY A 161 -12.43 -15.95 -5.64
C GLY A 161 -11.13 -15.16 -5.41
N PRO A 162 -10.05 -15.80 -4.93
CA PRO A 162 -8.74 -15.17 -4.78
C PRO A 162 -8.11 -14.78 -6.13
N PHE A 163 -6.94 -14.13 -6.12
CA PHE A 163 -6.15 -13.96 -7.35
C PHE A 163 -5.74 -15.32 -7.93
N LEU A 164 -5.61 -15.42 -9.27
CA LEU A 164 -5.49 -16.72 -9.94
C LEU A 164 -4.21 -17.47 -9.55
N ALA A 165 -3.11 -16.76 -9.34
CA ALA A 165 -1.81 -17.35 -9.00
C ALA A 165 -1.59 -17.52 -7.48
N ILE A 166 -2.65 -17.70 -6.68
CA ILE A 166 -2.51 -17.82 -5.22
C ILE A 166 -1.77 -19.09 -4.77
N GLU A 167 -1.87 -20.18 -5.53
CA GLU A 167 -1.13 -21.41 -5.23
C GLU A 167 0.38 -21.18 -5.37
N GLY A 168 1.14 -21.56 -4.34
CA GLY A 168 2.59 -21.31 -4.23
C GLY A 168 2.98 -19.88 -3.81
N SER A 169 2.03 -18.95 -3.71
CA SER A 169 2.24 -17.59 -3.23
C SER A 169 2.50 -17.54 -1.72
N ILE A 170 2.89 -16.38 -1.17
CA ILE A 170 2.98 -16.25 0.29
C ILE A 170 1.61 -16.35 0.97
N TYR A 171 0.53 -16.15 0.22
CA TYR A 171 -0.86 -16.20 0.68
C TYR A 171 -1.56 -17.53 0.40
N ASP A 172 -0.84 -18.56 -0.04
CA ASP A 172 -1.41 -19.88 -0.32
C ASP A 172 -2.08 -20.45 0.95
N PRO A 173 -3.41 -20.68 0.97
CA PRO A 173 -4.09 -21.20 2.15
C PRO A 173 -3.60 -22.57 2.61
N LYS A 174 -3.04 -23.39 1.71
CA LYS A 174 -2.51 -24.73 2.02
C LYS A 174 -1.10 -24.67 2.64
N ALA A 175 -0.38 -23.58 2.41
CA ALA A 175 1.01 -23.40 2.80
C ALA A 175 1.30 -21.92 3.11
N LEU A 176 0.51 -21.33 4.00
CA LEU A 176 0.57 -19.90 4.32
C LEU A 176 1.96 -19.52 4.85
N LYS A 177 2.63 -18.60 4.16
CA LYS A 177 3.93 -18.04 4.56
C LYS A 177 3.86 -16.58 4.96
N TRP A 178 2.77 -15.89 4.61
CA TRP A 178 2.55 -14.52 5.02
C TRP A 178 2.39 -14.46 6.54
N GLU A 179 3.05 -13.49 7.15
CA GLU A 179 3.01 -13.23 8.58
C GLU A 179 2.53 -11.79 8.84
N PRO A 180 1.79 -11.55 9.93
CA PRO A 180 1.43 -10.21 10.35
C PRO A 180 2.65 -9.28 10.47
N PRO A 181 2.55 -8.03 9.98
CA PRO A 181 3.64 -7.07 10.14
C PRO A 181 3.86 -6.78 11.63
N GLN A 182 5.12 -6.58 12.01
CA GLN A 182 5.48 -6.17 13.37
C GLN A 182 5.96 -4.71 13.35
N PRO A 183 5.52 -3.87 14.30
CA PRO A 183 6.05 -2.52 14.47
C PRO A 183 7.58 -2.55 14.68
N LEU A 184 8.28 -1.58 14.11
CA LEU A 184 9.73 -1.43 14.32
C LEU A 184 10.07 -0.97 15.75
N ALA A 185 9.14 -0.26 16.39
CA ALA A 185 9.20 0.19 17.77
C ALA A 185 7.85 -0.07 18.44
N THR A 186 7.86 -0.23 19.77
CA THR A 186 6.61 -0.37 20.53
C THR A 186 5.79 0.91 20.46
N TYR A 187 4.48 0.79 20.30
CA TYR A 187 3.57 1.92 20.35
C TYR A 187 3.37 2.36 21.81
N GLU A 188 3.55 3.65 22.05
CA GLU A 188 3.39 4.32 23.34
C GLU A 188 2.05 5.09 23.43
N ARG A 189 1.46 5.39 22.27
CA ARG A 189 0.22 6.18 22.12
C ARG A 189 -0.84 5.35 21.41
N ASP A 190 -2.10 5.62 21.70
CA ASP A 190 -3.22 4.89 21.11
C ASP A 190 -3.94 5.70 20.01
N TYR A 191 -3.87 7.04 20.06
CA TYR A 191 -4.60 7.95 19.16
C TYR A 191 -6.10 7.64 19.04
N THR A 192 -6.69 6.99 20.06
CA THR A 192 -8.08 6.49 20.06
C THR A 192 -8.39 5.59 18.85
N ARG A 193 -7.37 4.90 18.34
CA ARG A 193 -7.47 4.03 17.17
C ARG A 193 -8.17 2.72 17.53
N PRO A 194 -9.12 2.24 16.73
CA PRO A 194 -9.69 0.91 16.93
C PRO A 194 -8.59 -0.17 16.84
N SER A 195 -8.70 -1.20 17.66
CA SER A 195 -7.74 -2.32 17.67
C SER A 195 -7.71 -3.04 16.33
N VAL A 196 -6.51 -3.38 15.86
CA VAL A 196 -6.29 -4.27 14.72
C VAL A 196 -6.06 -5.70 15.20
N ASP A 197 -6.78 -6.66 14.63
CA ASP A 197 -6.67 -8.07 14.99
C ASP A 197 -6.11 -8.87 13.80
N TRP A 198 -4.78 -8.97 13.74
CA TRP A 198 -4.12 -9.66 12.64
C TRP A 198 -4.45 -11.15 12.55
N ASP A 199 -4.94 -11.79 13.62
CA ASP A 199 -5.38 -13.18 13.57
C ASP A 199 -6.62 -13.31 12.68
N GLN A 200 -7.50 -12.30 12.65
CA GLN A 200 -8.64 -12.23 11.73
C GLN A 200 -8.18 -12.27 10.26
N VAL A 201 -7.07 -11.59 9.94
CA VAL A 201 -6.50 -11.58 8.58
C VAL A 201 -5.92 -12.95 8.24
N VAL A 202 -5.17 -13.56 9.17
CA VAL A 202 -4.59 -14.90 9.00
C VAL A 202 -5.69 -15.94 8.77
N ASP A 203 -6.72 -15.95 9.60
CA ASP A 203 -7.84 -16.89 9.51
C ASP A 203 -8.67 -16.66 8.25
N GLY A 204 -8.85 -15.40 7.87
CA GLY A 204 -9.50 -15.02 6.62
C GLY A 204 -8.77 -15.53 5.38
N ILE A 205 -7.44 -15.38 5.32
CA ILE A 205 -6.62 -15.92 4.22
C ILE A 205 -6.71 -17.44 4.17
N LYS A 206 -6.61 -18.13 5.32
CA LYS A 206 -6.74 -19.60 5.36
C LYS A 206 -8.12 -20.09 4.89
N SER A 207 -9.16 -19.34 5.20
CA SER A 207 -10.54 -19.74 4.91
C SER A 207 -10.96 -19.44 3.47
N PHE A 208 -10.57 -18.27 2.94
CA PHE A 208 -11.11 -17.75 1.68
C PHE A 208 -10.04 -17.36 0.66
N GLY A 209 -8.76 -17.36 1.05
CA GLY A 209 -7.69 -16.72 0.29
C GLY A 209 -7.76 -15.20 0.35
N ILE A 210 -7.04 -14.54 -0.56
CA ILE A 210 -7.02 -13.08 -0.70
C ILE A 210 -7.14 -12.69 -2.17
N ARG A 211 -7.86 -11.60 -2.46
CA ARG A 211 -8.20 -11.21 -3.83
C ARG A 211 -7.04 -10.59 -4.58
N ASN A 212 -6.13 -9.92 -3.89
CA ASN A 212 -5.03 -9.15 -4.47
C ASN A 212 -3.70 -9.66 -3.92
N ALA A 213 -2.67 -9.81 -4.76
CA ALA A 213 -1.34 -10.20 -4.30
C ALA A 213 -0.60 -9.03 -3.61
N ALA A 214 -0.99 -7.80 -3.92
CA ALA A 214 -0.54 -6.59 -3.23
C ALA A 214 -1.74 -5.62 -3.10
N GLN A 215 -1.86 -4.99 -1.93
CA GLN A 215 -2.97 -4.09 -1.60
C GLN A 215 -2.53 -2.63 -1.54
N THR A 216 -1.40 -2.36 -0.87
CA THR A 216 -1.00 -1.01 -0.48
C THR A 216 0.28 -0.58 -1.17
N THR A 217 0.31 0.65 -1.69
CA THR A 217 1.52 1.30 -2.15
C THR A 217 1.34 2.82 -2.10
N VAL A 218 2.31 3.54 -1.55
CA VAL A 218 2.30 5.01 -1.52
C VAL A 218 3.03 5.54 -2.75
N ALA A 219 2.26 5.96 -3.75
CA ALA A 219 2.78 6.61 -4.97
C ALA A 219 2.85 8.13 -4.79
N PRO A 220 3.66 8.84 -5.60
CA PRO A 220 3.60 10.30 -5.66
C PRO A 220 2.21 10.78 -6.06
N THR A 221 1.63 11.74 -5.33
CA THR A 221 0.24 12.18 -5.56
C THR A 221 0.11 13.59 -6.12
N GLY A 222 1.17 14.15 -6.72
CA GLY A 222 1.27 15.59 -7.01
C GLY A 222 0.06 16.24 -7.69
N THR A 223 -0.49 15.63 -8.75
CA THR A 223 -1.68 16.18 -9.42
C THR A 223 -2.96 16.03 -8.57
N ILE A 224 -3.17 14.86 -7.96
CA ILE A 224 -4.42 14.58 -7.23
C ILE A 224 -4.46 15.28 -5.86
N ALA A 225 -3.31 15.45 -5.19
CA ALA A 225 -3.19 16.22 -3.96
C ALA A 225 -3.46 17.71 -4.21
N THR A 226 -2.86 18.29 -5.26
CA THR A 226 -3.12 19.68 -5.66
C THR A 226 -4.60 19.88 -5.99
N ALA A 227 -5.19 18.96 -6.77
CA ALA A 227 -6.60 19.04 -7.13
C ALA A 227 -7.54 18.89 -5.92
N ALA A 228 -7.14 18.11 -4.92
CA ALA A 228 -7.89 17.91 -3.68
C ALA A 228 -7.60 18.96 -2.60
N GLY A 229 -6.69 19.91 -2.85
CA GLY A 229 -6.30 20.96 -1.90
C GLY A 229 -5.54 20.44 -0.67
N CYS A 230 -4.73 19.39 -0.82
CA CYS A 230 -3.84 18.91 0.23
C CYS A 230 -2.51 19.66 0.19
N GLU A 231 -1.94 20.00 1.35
CA GLU A 231 -0.60 20.57 1.45
C GLU A 231 0.49 19.48 1.43
N GLY A 232 0.19 18.29 1.97
CA GLY A 232 1.04 17.10 1.91
C GLY A 232 0.73 16.21 0.69
N TYR A 233 1.72 16.00 -0.19
CA TYR A 233 1.54 15.41 -1.53
C TYR A 233 1.64 13.86 -1.56
N GLY A 234 1.40 13.21 -0.42
CA GLY A 234 1.63 11.79 -0.22
C GLY A 234 2.00 11.53 1.24
N CYS A 235 3.17 10.93 1.44
CA CYS A 235 3.83 10.82 2.74
C CYS A 235 4.96 11.84 2.92
N GLU A 236 4.94 12.93 2.17
CA GLU A 236 5.89 14.03 2.25
C GLU A 236 5.48 15.05 3.33
N PRO A 237 6.45 15.69 4.01
CA PRO A 237 6.17 16.88 4.80
C PRO A 237 5.79 18.06 3.88
N VAL A 238 5.10 19.07 4.43
CA VAL A 238 4.87 20.32 3.70
C VAL A 238 6.20 21.04 3.48
N PHE A 239 6.44 21.47 2.24
CA PHE A 239 7.72 22.06 1.85
C PHE A 239 7.80 23.57 2.13
N ALA A 240 6.76 24.34 1.83
CA ALA A 240 6.71 25.80 1.99
C ALA A 240 5.27 26.32 2.07
#